data_AF-A0A3B9WZ34-F1
#
_entry.id   AF-A0A3B9WZ34-F1
#
_cell.length_a   1.000
_cell.length_b   1.000
_cell.length_c   1.000
_cell.angle_alpha   90.00
_cell.angle_beta   90.00
_cell.angle_gamma   90.00
#
_symmetry.space_group_name_H-M   'P 1'
#
loop_
_entity.id
_entity.type
_entity.pdbx_description
1 polymer ?
#
loop_
_entity_poly.entity_id
_entity_poly.type
_entity_poly.pdbx_seq_one_letter_code
_entity_poly.pdbx_strand_id
1 'polypeptide(L)'
;QAWSRALARAEHGPSAKSIVSGGSRTILDIYITVLPAAMTIEFLALVVYSYSDFFYWLSLPMLPVVQLLQIPEPAAVVSGTLVGFFDQFIPAIMSGTLESPVSRFVLAGLSITQLIFIAENGTLILRSSIPLNIGQLFIIFLMRTMITLPILVLAANLIL
;
A
#
# COMPACT_ATOMS: atom_id res chain seq x y z
N GLN A 1 13.17 -2.56 40.47
CA GLN A 1 11.96 -1.71 40.28
C GLN A 1 11.17 -2.05 39.01
N ALA A 2 11.80 -2.39 37.88
CA ALA A 2 11.08 -2.82 36.67
C ALA A 2 10.30 -4.13 36.84
N TRP A 3 10.88 -5.12 37.53
CA TRP A 3 10.28 -6.44 37.78
C TRP A 3 8.95 -6.37 38.57
N SER A 4 8.92 -5.61 39.66
CA SER A 4 7.70 -5.45 40.46
C SER A 4 6.60 -4.68 39.72
N ARG A 5 6.96 -3.72 38.86
CA ARG A 5 6.01 -3.02 37.99
C ARG A 5 5.43 -3.93 36.91
N ALA A 6 6.23 -4.83 36.34
CA ALA A 6 5.77 -5.82 35.36
C ALA A 6 4.78 -6.82 35.98
N LEU A 7 5.10 -7.35 37.17
CA LEU A 7 4.20 -8.23 37.94
C LEU A 7 2.88 -7.55 38.29
N ALA A 8 2.93 -6.30 38.78
CA ALA A 8 1.71 -5.52 39.08
C ALA A 8 0.86 -5.27 37.83
N ARG A 9 1.47 -5.04 36.66
CA ARG A 9 0.76 -4.87 35.38
C ARG A 9 0.13 -6.18 34.90
N ALA A 10 0.81 -7.30 35.09
CA ALA A 10 0.34 -8.63 34.73
C ALA A 10 -0.86 -9.08 35.59
N GLU A 11 -0.84 -8.75 36.89
CA GLU A 11 -1.94 -9.03 37.82
C GLU A 11 -3.23 -8.27 37.48
N HIS A 12 -3.10 -7.09 36.88
CA HIS A 12 -4.21 -6.26 36.38
C HIS A 12 -4.45 -6.43 34.87
N GLY A 13 -3.82 -7.44 34.24
CA GLY A 13 -3.95 -7.70 32.82
C GLY A 13 -5.34 -8.23 32.44
N PRO A 14 -5.80 -8.00 31.19
CA PRO A 14 -7.05 -8.57 30.72
C PRO A 14 -6.96 -10.10 30.71
N SER A 15 -8.01 -10.77 31.21
CA SER A 15 -8.15 -12.22 31.15
C SER A 15 -8.07 -12.76 29.71
N ALA A 16 -7.68 -14.03 29.53
CA ALA A 16 -7.68 -14.66 28.20
C ALA A 16 -9.07 -14.59 27.51
N LYS A 17 -10.16 -14.75 28.26
CA LYS A 17 -11.53 -14.64 27.75
C LYS A 17 -11.84 -13.21 27.26
N SER A 18 -11.42 -12.18 28.00
CA SER A 18 -11.63 -10.79 27.60
C SER A 18 -10.79 -10.43 26.37
N ILE A 19 -9.57 -10.96 26.25
CA ILE A 19 -8.72 -10.78 25.06
C ILE A 19 -9.40 -11.39 23.83
N VAL A 20 -9.84 -12.64 23.91
CA VAL A 20 -10.50 -13.32 22.78
C VAL A 20 -11.82 -12.62 22.41
N SER A 21 -12.65 -12.28 23.40
CA SER A 21 -13.94 -11.60 23.12
C SER A 21 -13.78 -10.17 22.62
N GLY A 22 -12.73 -9.47 23.05
CA GLY A 22 -12.40 -8.13 22.56
C GLY A 22 -11.88 -8.22 21.12
N GLY A 23 -10.93 -9.12 20.87
CA GLY A 23 -10.37 -9.36 19.54
C GLY A 23 -11.41 -9.77 18.52
N SER A 24 -12.33 -10.69 18.87
CA SER A 24 -13.40 -11.11 17.95
C SER A 24 -14.37 -9.97 17.61
N ARG A 25 -14.70 -9.12 18.59
CA ARG A 25 -15.51 -7.90 18.34
C ARG A 25 -14.78 -6.93 17.43
N THR A 26 -13.48 -6.70 17.64
CA THR A 26 -12.67 -5.83 16.78
C THR A 26 -12.60 -6.35 15.35
N ILE A 27 -12.39 -7.67 15.17
CA ILE A 27 -12.37 -8.28 13.84
C ILE A 27 -13.73 -8.11 13.15
N LEU A 28 -14.83 -8.41 13.85
CA LEU A 28 -16.19 -8.23 13.30
C LEU A 28 -16.47 -6.76 12.92
N ASP A 29 -16.02 -5.81 13.74
CA ASP A 29 -16.17 -4.38 13.44
C ASP A 29 -15.38 -3.98 12.19
N ILE A 30 -14.13 -4.44 12.02
CA ILE A 30 -13.35 -4.22 10.80
C ILE A 30 -14.08 -4.81 9.59
N TYR A 31 -14.63 -6.02 9.71
CA TYR A 31 -15.29 -6.71 8.60
C TYR A 31 -16.60 -6.06 8.14
N ILE A 32 -17.36 -5.48 9.06
CA ILE A 32 -18.68 -4.89 8.74
C ILE A 32 -18.56 -3.40 8.42
N THR A 33 -17.61 -2.70 9.04
CA THR A 33 -17.49 -1.24 8.94
C THR A 33 -16.41 -0.82 7.95
N VAL A 34 -15.22 -1.43 7.99
CA VAL A 34 -14.06 -0.97 7.23
C VAL A 34 -13.97 -1.66 5.86
N LEU A 35 -14.07 -3.00 5.82
CA LEU A 35 -13.91 -3.75 4.57
C LEU A 35 -14.91 -3.34 3.48
N PRO A 36 -16.24 -3.17 3.73
CA PRO A 36 -17.16 -2.82 2.64
C PRO A 36 -16.89 -1.44 2.05
N ALA A 37 -16.45 -0.48 2.89
CA ALA A 37 -16.06 0.84 2.44
C ALA A 37 -14.79 0.78 1.58
N ALA A 38 -13.77 0.03 2.03
CA ALA A 38 -12.54 -0.19 1.27
C ALA A 38 -12.82 -0.88 -0.07
N MET A 39 -13.58 -1.97 -0.08
CA MET A 39 -13.96 -2.69 -1.31
C MET A 39 -14.70 -1.81 -2.31
N THR A 40 -15.53 -0.86 -1.84
CA THR A 40 -16.22 0.08 -2.73
C THR A 40 -15.23 1.03 -3.40
N ILE A 41 -14.25 1.54 -2.64
CA ILE A 41 -13.21 2.44 -3.17
C ILE A 41 -12.29 1.68 -4.14
N GLU A 42 -11.87 0.48 -3.78
CA GLU A 42 -11.03 -0.40 -4.61
C GLU A 42 -11.74 -0.80 -5.90
N PHE A 43 -13.02 -1.16 -5.83
CA PHE A 43 -13.82 -1.46 -7.01
C PHE A 43 -13.91 -0.26 -7.97
N LEU A 44 -14.14 0.96 -7.44
CA LEU A 44 -14.14 2.16 -8.26
C LEU A 44 -12.77 2.44 -8.87
N ALA A 45 -11.69 2.26 -8.11
CA ALA A 45 -10.33 2.37 -8.64
C ALA A 45 -10.10 1.35 -9.76
N LEU A 46 -10.53 0.10 -9.60
CA LEU A 46 -10.41 -0.94 -10.62
C LEU A 46 -11.21 -0.61 -11.89
N VAL A 47 -12.42 -0.05 -11.76
CA VAL A 47 -13.22 0.41 -12.90
C VAL A 47 -12.50 1.54 -13.64
N VAL A 48 -11.99 2.54 -12.92
CA VAL A 48 -11.22 3.63 -13.53
C VAL A 48 -9.98 3.10 -14.24
N TYR A 49 -9.29 2.12 -13.65
CA TYR A 49 -8.14 1.47 -14.27
C TYR A 49 -8.50 0.69 -15.55
N SER A 50 -9.63 -0.02 -15.54
CA SER A 50 -10.01 -0.91 -16.64
C SER A 50 -10.57 -0.16 -17.85
N TYR A 51 -11.15 1.03 -17.64
CA TYR A 51 -11.90 1.76 -18.67
C TYR A 51 -11.36 3.18 -18.95
N SER A 52 -10.30 3.64 -18.28
CA SER A 52 -9.75 4.98 -18.45
C SER A 52 -8.22 5.03 -18.33
N ASP A 53 -7.61 5.97 -19.05
CA ASP A 53 -6.18 6.28 -18.93
C ASP A 53 -5.85 7.16 -17.72
N PHE A 54 -6.80 7.42 -16.81
CA PHE A 54 -6.62 8.31 -15.66
C PHE A 54 -5.34 8.02 -14.87
N PHE A 55 -5.04 6.75 -14.61
CA PHE A 55 -3.86 6.36 -13.84
C PHE A 55 -2.54 6.52 -14.59
N TYR A 56 -2.57 6.44 -15.92
CA TYR A 56 -1.41 6.78 -16.74
C TYR A 56 -1.09 8.26 -16.57
N TRP A 57 -2.08 9.14 -16.75
CA TRP A 57 -1.92 10.59 -16.57
C TRP A 57 -1.49 10.96 -15.15
N LEU A 58 -2.09 10.32 -14.15
CA LEU A 58 -1.73 10.54 -12.75
C LEU A 58 -0.27 10.18 -12.48
N SER A 59 0.21 9.10 -13.09
CA SER A 59 1.55 8.55 -12.84
C SER A 59 2.65 9.13 -13.72
N LEU A 60 2.32 10.01 -14.69
CA LEU A 60 3.30 10.72 -15.52
C LEU A 60 4.46 11.38 -14.75
N PRO A 61 4.29 11.93 -13.54
CA PRO A 61 5.41 12.45 -12.76
C PRO A 61 6.50 11.41 -12.45
N MET A 62 6.17 10.11 -12.48
CA MET A 62 7.12 9.00 -12.29
C MET A 62 7.81 8.56 -13.58
N LEU A 63 7.34 8.99 -14.75
CA LEU A 63 7.93 8.62 -16.05
C LEU A 63 9.43 8.91 -16.15
N PRO A 64 9.94 10.09 -15.73
CA PRO A 64 11.39 10.36 -15.78
C PRO A 64 12.20 9.38 -14.93
N VAL A 65 11.66 8.94 -13.78
CA VAL A 65 12.33 7.99 -12.89
C VAL A 65 12.38 6.60 -13.53
N VAL A 66 11.26 6.14 -14.10
CA VAL A 66 11.17 4.84 -14.78
C VAL A 66 12.10 4.79 -16.00
N GLN A 67 12.16 5.87 -16.78
CA GLN A 67 13.06 5.97 -17.94
C GLN A 67 14.53 6.03 -17.53
N LEU A 68 14.86 6.77 -16.48
CA LEU A 68 16.23 6.85 -15.95
C LEU A 68 16.73 5.49 -15.47
N LEU A 69 15.85 4.69 -14.86
CA LEU A 69 16.14 3.34 -14.41
C LEU A 69 16.11 2.29 -15.54
N GLN A 70 15.85 2.71 -16.77
CA GLN A 70 15.84 1.86 -17.97
C GLN A 70 14.90 0.63 -17.84
N ILE A 71 13.77 0.80 -17.15
CA ILE A 71 12.82 -0.29 -16.95
C ILE A 71 12.14 -0.61 -18.30
N PRO A 72 12.07 -1.89 -18.72
CA PRO A 72 11.34 -2.28 -19.92
C PRO A 72 9.84 -1.95 -19.80
N GLU A 73 9.16 -1.73 -20.92
CA GLU A 73 7.73 -1.38 -20.97
C GLU A 73 7.37 -0.14 -20.09
N PRO A 74 8.08 0.99 -20.23
CA PRO A 74 7.98 2.11 -19.29
C PRO A 74 6.56 2.69 -19.18
N ALA A 75 5.80 2.72 -20.28
CA ALA A 75 4.43 3.22 -20.27
C ALA A 75 3.50 2.36 -19.38
N ALA A 76 3.67 1.04 -19.41
CA ALA A 76 2.86 0.12 -18.62
C ALA A 76 3.28 0.12 -17.15
N VAL A 77 4.58 0.18 -16.86
CA VAL A 77 5.11 0.28 -15.50
C VAL A 77 4.72 1.59 -14.84
N VAL A 78 4.82 2.72 -15.57
CA VAL A 78 4.48 4.05 -15.05
C VAL A 78 3.08 4.07 -14.46
N SER A 79 2.08 3.59 -15.19
CA SER A 79 0.69 3.58 -14.73
C SER A 79 0.52 2.93 -13.36
N GLY A 80 1.25 1.84 -13.06
CA GLY A 80 1.11 1.15 -11.77
C GLY A 80 1.94 1.75 -10.64
N THR A 81 2.84 2.72 -10.90
CA THR A 81 3.67 3.34 -9.85
C THR A 81 2.87 4.13 -8.82
N LEU A 82 1.82 4.86 -9.25
CA LEU A 82 0.98 5.66 -8.35
C LEU A 82 -0.40 5.06 -8.09
N VAL A 83 -0.85 4.08 -8.89
CA VAL A 83 -2.09 3.33 -8.61
C VAL A 83 -2.05 2.68 -7.23
N GLY A 84 -0.87 2.22 -6.78
CA GLY A 84 -0.65 1.67 -5.45
C GLY A 84 -1.10 2.57 -4.28
N PHE A 85 -1.29 3.87 -4.53
CA PHE A 85 -1.83 4.80 -3.55
C PHE A 85 -3.33 4.60 -3.28
N PHE A 86 -4.06 4.09 -4.27
CA PHE A 86 -5.49 3.81 -4.18
C PHE A 86 -5.76 2.36 -3.81
N ASP A 87 -4.99 1.44 -4.39
CA ASP A 87 -5.14 0.00 -4.19
C ASP A 87 -3.78 -0.71 -4.33
N GLN A 88 -3.38 -1.46 -3.30
CA GLN A 88 -2.16 -2.26 -3.30
C GLN A 88 -2.18 -3.44 -4.28
N PHE A 89 -3.35 -3.96 -4.66
CA PHE A 89 -3.49 -5.15 -5.50
C PHE A 89 -3.46 -4.86 -6.99
N ILE A 90 -3.93 -3.69 -7.43
CA ILE A 90 -3.97 -3.36 -8.87
C ILE A 90 -2.57 -3.41 -9.51
N PRO A 91 -1.48 -2.87 -8.91
CA PRO A 91 -0.14 -3.00 -9.50
C PRO A 91 0.31 -4.46 -9.65
N ALA A 92 -0.09 -5.34 -8.72
CA ALA A 92 0.19 -6.77 -8.83
C ALA A 92 -0.57 -7.41 -10.00
N ILE A 93 -1.85 -7.05 -10.20
CA ILE A 93 -2.65 -7.50 -11.34
C ILE A 93 -2.05 -7.03 -12.67
N MET A 94 -1.67 -5.75 -12.74
CA MET A 94 -0.98 -5.16 -13.90
C MET A 94 0.34 -5.87 -14.22
N SER A 95 1.07 -6.31 -13.19
CA SER A 95 2.34 -7.01 -13.39
C SER A 95 2.15 -8.34 -14.15
N GLY A 96 1.01 -9.01 -13.99
CA GLY A 96 0.75 -10.31 -14.64
C GLY A 96 0.68 -10.23 -16.17
N THR A 97 0.39 -9.06 -16.74
CA THR A 97 0.23 -8.86 -18.19
C THR A 97 1.49 -8.33 -18.89
N LEU A 98 2.49 -7.87 -18.15
CA LEU A 98 3.75 -7.37 -18.73
C LEU A 98 4.54 -8.51 -19.36
N GLU A 99 5.37 -8.28 -20.37
CA GLU A 99 6.19 -9.33 -20.99
C GLU A 99 7.52 -9.52 -20.25
N SER A 100 8.14 -8.42 -19.83
CA SER A 100 9.46 -8.39 -19.23
C SER A 100 9.47 -8.88 -17.78
N PRO A 101 10.26 -9.91 -17.43
CA PRO A 101 10.40 -10.38 -16.05
C PRO A 101 10.85 -9.28 -15.07
N VAL A 102 11.71 -8.36 -15.52
CA VAL A 102 12.18 -7.23 -14.71
C VAL A 102 11.01 -6.29 -14.38
N SER A 103 10.19 -5.95 -15.37
CA SER A 103 9.04 -5.06 -15.19
C SER A 103 7.96 -5.71 -14.31
N ARG A 104 7.73 -7.01 -14.48
CA ARG A 104 6.87 -7.80 -13.58
C ARG A 104 7.35 -7.73 -12.13
N PHE A 105 8.64 -8.00 -11.92
CA PHE A 105 9.25 -8.00 -10.58
C PHE A 105 9.15 -6.64 -9.92
N VAL A 106 9.47 -5.56 -10.64
CA VAL A 106 9.41 -4.19 -10.08
C VAL A 106 7.98 -3.84 -9.70
N LEU A 107 7.00 -4.09 -10.58
CA LEU A 107 5.62 -3.70 -10.32
C LEU A 107 4.96 -4.54 -9.21
N ALA A 108 5.23 -5.85 -9.18
CA ALA A 108 4.81 -6.73 -8.09
C ALA A 108 5.57 -6.44 -6.77
N GLY A 109 6.79 -5.93 -6.84
CA GLY A 109 7.52 -5.48 -5.65
C GLY A 109 6.94 -4.17 -5.09
N LEU A 110 6.51 -3.26 -5.97
CA LEU A 110 5.87 -2.01 -5.56
C LEU A 110 4.57 -2.25 -4.81
N SER A 111 3.70 -3.15 -5.29
CA SER A 111 2.45 -3.48 -4.60
C SER A 111 2.66 -3.92 -3.15
N ILE A 112 3.73 -4.66 -2.87
CA ILE A 112 4.03 -5.18 -1.52
C ILE A 112 4.68 -4.11 -0.63
N THR A 113 5.53 -3.27 -1.20
CA THR A 113 6.34 -2.31 -0.45
C THR A 113 5.60 -1.00 -0.14
N GLN A 114 4.55 -0.69 -0.90
CA GLN A 114 3.71 0.50 -0.75
C GLN A 114 2.67 0.32 0.37
N LEU A 115 3.10 0.54 1.61
CA LEU A 115 2.26 0.38 2.81
C LEU A 115 1.19 1.47 3.00
N ILE A 116 1.16 2.53 2.19
CA ILE A 116 0.26 3.67 2.36
C ILE A 116 -0.73 3.70 1.20
N PHE A 117 -1.95 3.24 1.45
CA PHE A 117 -3.06 3.34 0.51
C PHE A 117 -4.31 3.89 1.22
N ILE A 118 -5.04 4.76 0.52
CA ILE A 118 -6.11 5.57 1.13
C ILE A 118 -7.28 4.71 1.63
N ALA A 119 -7.58 3.58 0.96
CA ALA A 119 -8.77 2.78 1.25
C ALA A 119 -8.82 2.27 2.70
N GLU A 120 -7.70 1.82 3.27
CA GLU A 120 -7.64 1.37 4.67
C GLU A 120 -7.02 2.43 5.59
N ASN A 121 -5.85 2.95 5.23
CA ASN A 121 -5.10 3.82 6.12
C ASN A 121 -5.65 5.26 6.17
N GLY A 122 -6.50 5.67 5.23
CA GLY A 122 -7.08 7.00 5.21
C GLY A 122 -7.92 7.30 6.47
N THR A 123 -8.83 6.39 6.85
CA THR A 123 -9.68 6.59 8.04
C THR A 123 -8.90 6.44 9.34
N LEU A 124 -7.94 5.50 9.38
CA LEU A 124 -7.06 5.30 10.53
C LEU A 124 -6.20 6.54 10.80
N ILE A 125 -5.66 7.17 9.76
CA ILE A 125 -4.81 8.36 9.89
C ILE A 125 -5.63 9.60 10.23
N LEU A 126 -6.83 9.77 9.65
CA LEU A 126 -7.75 10.85 10.03
C LEU A 126 -8.22 10.75 11.50
N ARG A 127 -8.24 9.54 12.07
CA ARG A 127 -8.53 9.29 13.50
C ARG A 127 -7.27 9.22 14.37
N SER A 128 -6.09 9.18 13.77
CA SER A 128 -4.81 9.08 14.47
C SER A 128 -4.44 10.42 15.12
N SER A 129 -3.72 10.36 16.24
CA SER A 129 -3.13 11.52 16.88
C SER A 129 -1.98 12.14 16.07
N ILE A 130 -1.56 11.48 14.99
CA ILE A 130 -0.56 11.98 14.05
C ILE A 130 -1.29 12.85 13.01
N PRO A 131 -1.13 14.19 13.02
CA PRO A 131 -1.94 15.11 12.21
C PRO A 131 -1.41 15.18 10.77
N LEU A 132 -1.42 14.07 10.04
CA LEU A 132 -1.04 14.03 8.64
C LEU A 132 -2.26 14.31 7.76
N ASN A 133 -2.15 15.30 6.87
CA ASN A 133 -3.17 15.56 5.86
C ASN A 133 -3.00 14.63 4.64
N ILE A 134 -4.05 14.48 3.83
CA ILE A 134 -4.05 13.60 2.63
C ILE A 134 -2.91 13.98 1.66
N GLY A 135 -2.62 15.27 1.50
CA GLY A 135 -1.52 15.73 0.63
C GLY A 135 -0.13 15.32 1.15
N GLN A 136 0.09 15.36 2.46
CA GLN A 136 1.32 14.91 3.10
C GLN A 136 1.48 13.40 2.95
N LEU A 137 0.40 12.63 3.07
CA LEU A 137 0.43 11.18 2.80
C LEU A 137 0.81 10.89 1.36
N PHE A 138 0.26 11.64 0.41
CA PHE A 138 0.62 11.51 -0.99
C PHE A 138 2.10 11.86 -1.26
N ILE A 139 2.63 12.91 -0.62
CA ILE A 139 4.06 13.25 -0.72
C ILE A 139 4.95 12.14 -0.12
N ILE A 140 4.58 11.59 1.04
CA ILE A 140 5.29 10.45 1.65
C ILE A 140 5.25 9.24 0.74
N PHE A 141 4.09 8.95 0.14
CA PHE A 141 3.92 7.87 -0.83
C PHE A 141 4.86 8.06 -2.03
N LEU A 142 4.90 9.25 -2.63
CA LEU A 142 5.80 9.56 -3.73
C LEU A 142 7.27 9.37 -3.35
N MET A 143 7.69 9.89 -2.20
CA MET A 143 9.07 9.72 -1.71
C MET A 143 9.42 8.24 -1.52
N ARG A 144 8.53 7.44 -0.91
CA ARG A 144 8.77 6.01 -0.72
C ARG A 144 8.83 5.27 -2.05
N THR A 145 7.99 5.62 -3.02
CA THR A 145 8.01 5.04 -4.36
C THR A 145 9.32 5.39 -5.08
N MET A 146 9.77 6.65 -5.02
CA MET A 146 11.04 7.07 -5.62
C MET A 146 12.27 6.40 -5.02
N ILE A 147 12.26 6.12 -3.70
CA ILE A 147 13.36 5.39 -3.04
C ILE A 147 13.30 3.90 -3.35
N THR A 148 12.11 3.32 -3.38
CA THR A 148 11.92 1.87 -3.56
C THR A 148 12.17 1.42 -4.99
N LEU A 149 11.79 2.23 -5.99
CA LEU A 149 11.96 1.91 -7.41
C LEU A 149 13.42 1.52 -7.76
N PRO A 150 14.46 2.32 -7.46
CA PRO A 150 15.86 1.94 -7.70
C PRO A 150 16.27 0.65 -7.00
N ILE A 151 15.80 0.43 -5.77
CA ILE A 151 16.13 -0.76 -4.99
C ILE A 151 15.55 -2.02 -5.67
N LEU A 152 14.28 -1.94 -6.10
CA LEU A 152 13.62 -3.04 -6.81
C LEU A 152 14.24 -3.31 -8.17
N VAL A 153 14.59 -2.26 -8.93
CA VAL A 153 15.27 -2.41 -10.23
C VAL A 153 16.65 -3.04 -10.05
N LEU A 154 17.43 -2.60 -9.04
CA LEU A 154 18.72 -3.22 -8.75
C LEU A 154 18.55 -4.69 -8.38
N ALA A 155 17.60 -5.01 -7.50
CA ALA A 155 17.32 -6.39 -7.13
C ALA A 155 16.88 -7.25 -8.33
N ALA A 156 16.03 -6.71 -9.21
CA ALA A 156 15.59 -7.40 -10.42
C ALA A 156 16.78 -7.74 -11.32
N ASN A 157 17.67 -6.78 -11.60
CA ASN A 157 18.85 -7.01 -12.45
C ASN A 157 19.90 -7.94 -11.82
N LEU A 158 19.90 -8.09 -10.50
CA LEU A 158 20.82 -9.01 -9.80
C LEU A 158 20.30 -10.46 -9.76
N ILE A 159 18.98 -10.64 -9.81
CA ILE A 159 18.32 -11.94 -9.61
C ILE A 159 17.86 -12.56 -10.94
N LEU A 160 17.48 -11.74 -11.92
CA LEU A 160 16.89 -12.14 -13.21
C LEU A 160 17.88 -11.85 -14.36
#